data_AF-A0A4P7L0X7-F1
#
_entry.id   AF-A0A4P7L0X7-F1
#
_cell.length_a   1.000
_cell.length_b   1.000
_cell.length_c   1.000
_cell.angle_alpha   90.00
_cell.angle_beta   90.00
_cell.angle_gamma   90.00
#
_symmetry.space_group_name_H-M   'P 1'
#
loop_
_entity.id
_entity.type
_entity.pdbx_description
1 polymer ?
#
loop_
_entity_poly.entity_id
_entity_poly.type
_entity_poly.pdbx_seq_one_letter_code
_entity_poly.pdbx_strand_id
1 'polypeptide(L)'
;MASTYIDHITGEILTEPEFVKVYIRDLCRVKGINATQYKIFNFMLLNMNYENVVAYGSKTKAAFLKANNLKLQTFNNNINFLISAGLIERISRGEFRVNKKYAVKVDWTRVQSIEWTSVYSRNGILDKVKINQE
;
A
#
# COMPACT_ATOMS: atom_id res chain seq x y z
N MET A 1 9.83 -21.53 -1.87
CA MET A 1 9.11 -21.87 -3.11
C MET A 1 7.66 -21.50 -2.89
N ALA A 2 7.10 -20.59 -3.68
CA ALA A 2 5.69 -20.18 -3.53
C ALA A 2 4.77 -21.35 -3.89
N SER A 3 3.71 -21.54 -3.11
CA SER A 3 2.68 -22.56 -3.32
C SER A 3 1.88 -22.23 -4.59
N THR A 4 2.20 -22.90 -5.70
CA THR A 4 1.41 -22.83 -6.93
C THR A 4 0.20 -23.75 -6.82
N TYR A 5 -0.99 -23.22 -7.07
CA TYR A 5 -2.22 -24.02 -7.17
C TYR A 5 -2.70 -24.01 -8.63
N ILE A 6 -3.03 -25.20 -9.12
CA ILE A 6 -3.57 -25.38 -10.47
C ILE A 6 -5.09 -25.26 -10.36
N ASP A 7 -5.68 -24.32 -11.08
CA ASP A 7 -7.12 -24.31 -11.27
C ASP A 7 -7.51 -25.52 -12.14
N HIS A 8 -8.16 -26.51 -11.55
CA HIS A 8 -8.52 -27.77 -12.21
C HIS A 8 -9.63 -27.62 -13.27
N ILE A 9 -10.24 -26.44 -13.40
CA ILE A 9 -11.30 -26.14 -14.37
C ILE A 9 -10.72 -25.42 -15.59
N THR A 10 -9.77 -24.51 -15.40
CA THR A 10 -9.20 -23.68 -16.47
C THR A 10 -7.79 -24.09 -16.88
N GLY A 11 -7.07 -24.86 -16.07
CA GLY A 11 -5.68 -25.25 -16.29
C GLY A 11 -4.68 -24.12 -16.03
N GLU A 12 -5.12 -22.97 -15.51
CA GLU A 12 -4.24 -21.87 -15.17
C GLU A 12 -3.43 -22.20 -13.91
N ILE A 13 -2.11 -21.97 -14.00
CA ILE A 13 -1.22 -22.00 -12.85
C ILE A 13 -1.41 -20.68 -12.10
N LEU A 14 -2.28 -20.68 -11.11
CA LEU A 14 -2.49 -19.53 -10.25
C LEU A 14 -1.34 -19.51 -9.23
N THR A 15 -0.43 -18.56 -9.45
CA THR A 15 0.58 -18.22 -8.45
C THR A 15 -0.10 -17.33 -7.43
N GLU A 16 0.01 -17.68 -6.15
CA GLU A 16 -0.53 -16.87 -5.05
C GLU A 16 -0.12 -15.40 -5.25
N PRO A 17 -1.09 -14.46 -5.36
CA PRO A 17 -0.80 -13.11 -5.83
C PRO A 17 0.15 -12.40 -4.87
N GLU A 18 1.02 -11.53 -5.41
CA GLU A 18 1.96 -10.74 -4.61
C GLU A 18 1.23 -10.06 -3.44
N PHE A 19 1.43 -10.57 -2.23
CA PHE A 19 0.76 -10.08 -1.04
C PHE A 19 1.41 -8.76 -0.64
N VAL A 20 0.82 -7.64 -1.04
CA VAL A 20 1.11 -6.38 -0.36
C VAL A 20 0.46 -6.51 1.02
N LYS A 21 1.28 -6.69 2.06
CA LYS A 21 0.83 -6.74 3.46
C LYS A 21 0.40 -5.34 3.87
N VAL A 22 -0.78 -4.93 3.40
CA VAL A 22 -1.34 -3.63 3.72
C VAL A 22 -2.37 -3.82 4.82
N TYR A 23 -2.09 -3.30 6.01
CA TYR A 23 -3.10 -3.04 7.04
C TYR A 23 -3.98 -1.86 6.62
N ILE A 24 -4.47 -1.86 5.38
CA ILE A 24 -5.09 -0.71 4.74
C ILE A 24 -6.33 -0.25 5.52
N ARG A 25 -7.04 -1.22 6.12
CA ARG A 25 -8.24 -1.01 6.93
C ARG A 25 -7.91 -0.36 8.28
N ASP A 26 -6.77 -0.68 8.87
CA ASP A 26 -6.31 -0.10 10.14
C ASP A 26 -5.54 1.21 9.92
N LEU A 27 -4.84 1.37 8.80
CA LEU A 27 -4.25 2.63 8.34
C LEU A 27 -5.28 3.74 8.22
N CYS A 28 -6.46 3.44 7.65
CA CYS A 28 -7.59 4.35 7.61
C CYS A 28 -8.01 4.84 9.01
N ARG A 29 -7.94 3.97 10.03
CA ARG A 29 -8.26 4.30 11.43
C ARG A 29 -7.15 5.07 12.12
N VAL A 30 -5.90 4.71 11.88
CA VAL A 30 -4.71 5.26 12.57
C VAL A 30 -4.31 6.63 12.01
N LYS A 31 -4.48 6.85 10.70
CA LYS A 31 -4.05 8.08 10.01
C LYS A 31 -5.19 8.96 9.50
N GLY A 32 -6.45 8.60 9.77
CA GLY A 32 -7.62 9.39 9.39
C GLY A 32 -7.80 9.54 7.88
N ILE A 33 -7.43 8.49 7.13
CA ILE A 33 -7.39 8.53 5.67
C ILE A 33 -8.82 8.40 5.12
N ASN A 34 -9.23 9.29 4.21
CA ASN A 34 -10.55 9.25 3.58
C ASN A 34 -10.63 8.23 2.42
N ALA A 35 -11.83 7.94 1.93
CA ALA A 35 -12.04 6.93 0.89
C ALA A 35 -11.29 7.20 -0.43
N THR A 36 -11.10 8.48 -0.81
CA THR A 36 -10.38 8.86 -2.04
C THR A 36 -8.88 8.68 -1.86
N GLN A 37 -8.34 9.11 -0.72
CA GLN A 37 -6.94 8.91 -0.36
C GLN A 37 -6.61 7.42 -0.26
N TYR A 38 -7.52 6.63 0.29
CA TYR A 38 -7.41 5.17 0.33
C TYR A 38 -7.30 4.57 -1.08
N LYS A 39 -8.17 4.98 -2.02
CA LYS A 39 -8.10 4.53 -3.42
C LYS A 39 -6.76 4.88 -4.07
N ILE A 40 -6.27 6.10 -3.85
CA ILE A 40 -4.99 6.56 -4.40
C ILE A 40 -3.82 5.77 -3.80
N PHE A 41 -3.83 5.57 -2.48
CA PHE A 41 -2.78 4.83 -1.80
C PHE A 41 -2.78 3.36 -2.23
N ASN A 42 -3.96 2.72 -2.35
CA ASN A 42 -4.07 1.37 -2.87
C ASN A 42 -3.56 1.25 -4.31
N PHE A 43 -3.87 2.23 -5.17
CA PHE A 43 -3.31 2.30 -6.51
C PHE A 43 -1.78 2.37 -6.51
N MET A 44 -1.19 3.15 -5.59
CA MET A 44 0.27 3.21 -5.45
C MET A 44 0.86 1.87 -5.05
N LEU A 45 0.25 1.20 -4.08
CA LEU A 45 0.70 -0.10 -3.58
C LEU A 45 0.66 -1.19 -4.65
N LEU A 46 -0.36 -1.18 -5.50
CA LEU A 46 -0.44 -2.09 -6.65
C LEU A 46 0.66 -1.85 -7.70
N ASN A 47 1.18 -0.62 -7.78
CA ASN A 47 2.26 -0.25 -8.70
C ASN A 47 3.63 -0.17 -7.99
N MET A 48 3.74 -0.76 -6.80
CA MET A 48 4.95 -0.76 -6.00
C MET A 48 5.88 -1.90 -6.41
N ASN A 49 7.19 -1.64 -6.45
CA ASN A 49 8.22 -2.65 -6.65
C ASN A 49 8.70 -3.24 -5.31
N TYR A 50 9.61 -4.21 -5.36
CA TYR A 50 10.19 -4.87 -4.16
C TYR A 50 11.07 -3.96 -3.30
N GLU A 51 11.44 -2.77 -3.78
CA GLU A 51 12.16 -1.76 -3.00
C GLU A 51 11.22 -0.77 -2.29
N ASN A 52 9.91 -1.04 -2.32
CA ASN A 52 8.83 -0.14 -1.90
C ASN A 52 8.81 1.19 -2.65
N VAL A 53 9.28 1.20 -3.90
CA VAL A 53 9.21 2.35 -4.80
C VAL A 53 8.03 2.17 -5.75
N VAL A 54 7.26 3.23 -5.88
CA VAL A 54 6.09 3.32 -6.76
C VAL A 54 6.46 4.25 -7.90
N ALA A 55 6.44 3.71 -9.11
CA ALA A 55 6.62 4.45 -10.33
C ALA A 55 5.49 4.06 -11.30
N TYR A 56 4.78 5.05 -11.83
CA TYR A 56 3.75 4.82 -12.84
C TYR A 56 3.81 5.88 -13.92
N GLY A 57 3.65 5.44 -15.17
CA GLY A 57 3.62 6.33 -16.32
C GLY A 57 2.37 7.23 -16.36
N SER A 58 2.43 8.26 -17.20
CA SER A 58 1.32 9.19 -17.43
C SER A 58 0.03 8.48 -17.86
N LYS A 59 0.15 7.43 -18.69
CA LYS A 59 -0.98 6.61 -19.16
C LYS A 59 -1.68 5.88 -18.02
N THR A 60 -0.92 5.19 -17.16
CA THR A 60 -1.46 4.47 -16.00
C THR A 60 -2.15 5.42 -15.02
N LYS A 61 -1.54 6.59 -14.77
CA LYS A 61 -2.16 7.66 -13.96
C LYS A 61 -3.48 8.13 -14.58
N ALA A 62 -3.50 8.42 -15.88
CA ALA A 62 -4.71 8.89 -16.56
C ALA A 62 -5.84 7.85 -16.54
N ALA A 63 -5.52 6.57 -16.74
CA ALA A 63 -6.48 5.48 -16.64
C ALA A 63 -7.10 5.39 -15.23
N PHE A 64 -6.28 5.48 -14.17
CA PHE A 64 -6.76 5.49 -12.79
C PHE A 64 -7.69 6.68 -12.50
N LEU A 65 -7.31 7.88 -12.94
CA LEU A 65 -8.12 9.08 -12.76
C LEU A 65 -9.49 8.94 -13.43
N LYS A 66 -9.52 8.43 -14.67
CA LYS A 66 -10.75 8.20 -15.42
C LYS A 66 -11.63 7.14 -14.74
N ALA A 67 -11.06 6.01 -14.34
CA ALA A 67 -11.78 4.91 -13.70
C ALA A 67 -12.42 5.32 -12.36
N ASN A 68 -11.82 6.28 -11.65
CA ASN A 68 -12.30 6.74 -10.35
C ASN A 68 -13.02 8.09 -10.39
N ASN A 69 -13.25 8.65 -11.58
CA ASN A 69 -13.83 9.98 -11.79
C ASN A 69 -13.13 11.08 -10.97
N LEU A 70 -11.80 11.05 -10.93
CA LEU A 70 -10.96 11.98 -10.15
C LEU A 70 -10.33 13.04 -11.05
N LYS A 71 -10.34 14.28 -10.59
CA LYS A 71 -9.59 15.37 -11.23
C LYS A 71 -8.11 15.27 -10.88
N LEU A 72 -7.25 15.71 -11.79
CA LEU A 72 -5.80 15.73 -11.58
C LEU A 72 -5.39 16.56 -10.35
N GLN A 73 -6.05 17.69 -10.13
CA GLN A 73 -5.82 18.54 -8.95
C GLN A 73 -6.17 17.81 -7.65
N THR A 74 -7.32 17.12 -7.61
CA THR A 74 -7.72 16.30 -6.47
C THR A 74 -6.69 15.21 -6.19
N PHE A 75 -6.17 14.55 -7.22
CA PHE A 75 -5.10 13.57 -7.05
C PHE A 75 -3.85 14.20 -6.42
N ASN A 76 -3.36 15.31 -6.97
CA ASN A 76 -2.15 15.97 -6.46
C ASN A 76 -2.32 16.47 -5.01
N ASN A 77 -3.49 16.97 -4.64
CA ASN A 77 -3.79 17.39 -3.26
C ASN A 77 -3.72 16.19 -2.30
N ASN A 78 -4.28 15.04 -2.70
CA ASN A 78 -4.24 13.83 -1.89
C ASN A 78 -2.82 13.24 -1.81
N ILE A 79 -1.99 13.38 -2.85
CA ILE A 79 -0.57 13.01 -2.79
C ILE A 79 0.16 13.83 -1.73
N ASN A 80 -0.05 15.15 -1.71
CA ASN A 80 0.56 16.02 -0.69
C ASN A 80 0.10 15.64 0.72
N PHE A 81 -1.18 15.27 0.88
CA PHE A 81 -1.67 14.74 2.14
C PHE A 81 -0.94 13.45 2.55
N LEU A 82 -0.84 12.46 1.65
CA LEU A 82 -0.15 11.19 1.93
C LEU A 82 1.33 11.42 2.32
N ILE A 83 1.98 12.42 1.72
CA ILE A 83 3.32 12.86 2.11
C ILE A 83 3.33 13.42 3.52
N SER A 84 2.44 14.38 3.83
CA SER A 84 2.34 14.98 5.17
C SER A 84 1.97 13.97 6.27
N ALA A 85 1.20 12.94 5.93
CA ALA A 85 0.83 11.86 6.84
C ALA A 85 2.00 10.88 7.13
N GLY A 86 3.10 11.00 6.38
CA GLY A 86 4.28 10.14 6.45
C GLY A 86 4.07 8.76 5.83
N LEU A 87 3.06 8.61 4.97
CA LEU A 87 2.72 7.34 4.30
C LEU A 87 3.60 7.10 3.07
N ILE A 88 3.93 8.18 2.37
CA ILE A 88 4.80 8.15 1.20
C ILE A 88 5.82 9.30 1.25
N GLU A 89 6.90 9.15 0.53
CA GLU A 89 7.92 10.17 0.28
C GLU A 89 8.03 10.36 -1.23
N ARG A 90 8.23 11.59 -1.69
CA ARG A 90 8.53 11.84 -3.11
C ARG A 90 10.02 11.70 -3.34
N ILE A 91 10.42 10.76 -4.20
CA ILE A 91 11.82 10.59 -4.62
C ILE A 91 12.11 11.50 -5.82
N SER A 92 11.23 11.45 -6.83
CA SER A 92 11.39 12.21 -8.07
C SER A 92 10.01 12.55 -8.69
N ARG A 93 10.00 13.09 -9.92
CA ARG A 93 8.76 13.42 -10.62
C ARG A 93 8.06 12.14 -11.07
N GLY A 94 7.02 11.75 -10.34
CA GLY A 94 6.22 10.55 -10.64
C GLY A 94 6.70 9.29 -9.92
N GLU A 95 7.74 9.42 -9.10
CA GLU A 95 8.27 8.33 -8.28
C GLU A 95 8.13 8.66 -6.80
N PHE A 96 7.66 7.66 -6.05
CA PHE A 96 7.38 7.77 -4.64
C PHE A 96 7.92 6.56 -3.89
N ARG A 97 8.42 6.75 -2.68
CA ARG A 97 8.73 5.64 -1.76
C ARG A 97 7.57 5.48 -0.79
N VAL A 98 7.06 4.26 -0.64
CA VAL A 98 6.09 3.95 0.41
C VAL A 98 6.85 3.65 1.70
N ASN A 99 6.36 4.21 2.80
CA ASN A 99 6.98 4.01 4.11
C ASN A 99 6.82 2.55 4.56
N LYS A 100 7.97 1.89 4.75
CA LYS A 100 8.06 0.46 5.12
C LYS A 100 7.35 0.13 6.45
N LYS A 101 7.17 1.12 7.34
CA LYS A 101 6.40 0.96 8.57
C LYS A 101 4.95 0.56 8.33
N TYR A 102 4.37 0.98 7.20
CA TYR A 102 2.94 0.85 6.91
C TYR A 102 2.63 -0.14 5.80
N ALA A 103 3.52 -0.30 4.83
CA ALA A 103 3.37 -1.30 3.78
C ALA A 103 4.74 -1.76 3.28
N VAL A 104 4.85 -3.06 3.04
CA VAL A 104 6.02 -3.68 2.43
C VAL A 104 5.54 -4.68 1.39
N LYS A 105 6.16 -4.62 0.20
CA LYS A 105 6.04 -5.67 -0.81
C LYS A 105 7.21 -6.62 -0.63
N VAL A 106 6.92 -7.83 -0.19
CA VAL A 106 7.90 -8.91 0.02
C VAL A 106 7.46 -10.12 -0.79
N ASP A 107 8.45 -10.87 -1.27
CA ASP A 107 8.24 -12.22 -1.76
C ASP A 107 7.66 -13.08 -0.64
N TRP A 108 6.67 -13.91 -0.96
CA TRP A 108 5.98 -14.80 -0.02
C TRP A 108 6.95 -15.66 0.82
N THR A 109 8.05 -16.09 0.21
CA THR A 109 9.07 -16.91 0.86
C THR A 109 9.86 -16.19 1.94
N ARG A 110 9.71 -14.86 2.04
CA ARG A 110 10.41 -13.98 2.99
C ARG A 110 9.46 -13.30 3.97
N VAL A 111 8.21 -13.74 4.08
CA VAL A 111 7.21 -13.09 4.96
C VAL A 111 7.54 -13.39 6.42
N GLN A 112 8.13 -12.38 7.07
CA GLN A 112 8.37 -12.32 8.50
C GLN A 112 7.09 -11.94 9.28
N SER A 113 6.96 -12.45 10.51
CA SER A 113 5.79 -12.17 11.36
C SER A 113 5.75 -10.68 11.77
N ILE A 114 4.54 -10.10 11.78
CA ILE A 114 4.33 -8.68 12.13
C ILE A 114 3.34 -8.64 13.28
N GLU A 115 3.74 -7.99 14.38
CA GLU A 115 2.88 -7.74 15.53
C GLU A 115 2.49 -6.26 15.57
N TRP A 116 1.18 -6.01 15.55
CA TRP A 116 0.59 -4.69 15.71
C TRP A 116 -0.11 -4.59 17.07
N THR A 117 0.28 -3.62 17.90
CA THR A 117 -0.36 -3.38 19.20
C THR A 117 -0.87 -1.94 19.24
N SER A 118 -2.20 -1.77 19.24
CA SER A 118 -2.85 -0.48 19.51
C SER A 118 -3.39 -0.46 20.93
N VAL A 119 -2.97 0.54 21.71
CA VAL A 119 -3.48 0.78 23.05
C VAL A 119 -4.40 2.00 23.02
N TYR A 120 -5.67 1.77 23.32
CA TYR A 120 -6.68 2.81 23.46
C TYR A 120 -6.72 3.29 24.90
N SER A 121 -6.35 4.53 25.15
CA SER A 121 -6.39 5.16 26.47
C SER A 121 -7.28 6.40 26.47
N ARG A 122 -7.63 6.88 27.67
CA ARG A 122 -8.38 8.13 27.84
C ARG A 122 -7.64 9.37 27.28
N ASN A 123 -6.33 9.25 27.05
CA ASN A 123 -5.45 10.30 26.55
C ASN A 123 -5.13 10.17 25.04
N GLY A 124 -5.72 9.19 24.35
CA GLY A 124 -5.50 8.95 22.91
C GLY A 124 -5.02 7.53 22.58
N ILE A 125 -4.66 7.35 21.32
CA ILE A 125 -4.25 6.07 20.73
C ILE A 125 -2.71 6.00 20.68
N LEU A 126 -2.13 4.94 21.26
CA LEU A 126 -0.70 4.65 21.17
C LEU A 126 -0.48 3.38 20.34
N ASP A 127 0.22 3.53 19.21
CA ASP A 127 0.50 2.42 18.30
C ASP A 127 1.97 1.98 18.39
N LYS A 128 2.19 0.68 18.61
CA LYS A 128 3.50 0.03 18.52
C LYS A 128 3.45 -1.03 17.43
N VAL A 129 4.44 -0.98 16.53
CA VAL A 129 4.61 -1.96 15.44
C VAL A 129 5.94 -2.65 15.65
N LYS A 130 5.94 -3.99 15.73
CA LYS A 130 7.15 -4.81 15.75
C LYS A 130 7.19 -5.69 14.51
N ILE A 131 8.39 -5.80 13.92
CA ILE A 131 8.68 -6.67 12.78
C ILE A 131 9.70 -7.69 13.31
N ASN A 132 9.30 -8.96 13.40
CA ASN A 132 10.13 -10.03 13.95
C ASN A 132 10.75 -10.80 12.79
N GLN A 133 12.08 -10.96 12.79
CA GLN A 133 12.78 -11.75 11.79
C GLN A 133 12.85 -13.20 12.26
N GLU A 134 12.24 -14.12 11.51
CA GLU A 134 12.56 -15.56 11.60
C GLU A 134 13.85 -15.85 10.82
#